data_AF-A0A1U7R2X3-F1
#
_entry.id   AF-A0A1U7R2X3-F1
#
_cell.length_a   1.000
_cell.length_b   1.000
_cell.length_c   1.000
_cell.angle_alpha   90.00
_cell.angle_beta   90.00
_cell.angle_gamma   90.00
#
_symmetry.space_group_name_H-M   'P 1'
#
loop_
_entity.id
_entity.type
_entity.pdbx_description
1 polymer ?
#
loop_
_entity_poly.entity_id
_entity_poly.type
_entity_poly.pdbx_seq_one_letter_code
_entity_poly.pdbx_strand_id
1 'polypeptide(L)'
;MKAQSISHWLLGMALVLCSAHTRSLRRCLISVDRSLIEKSIPEVKRVLQTKDTFRNVTILSTLENLKSIKPVDVCCVTSHLLTFYRDRVFKDHQETSLEVMRQISSIANSFLYMQKTLEQCQVHNQCQCSQEATNATRTILDNYDQLEASSAALKSLGELDIFLTWIDENHQETSTA
;
A
#
# COMPACT_ATOMS: atom_id res chain seq x y z
N MET A 1 -4.03 -51.62 -16.80
CA MET A 1 -3.82 -50.22 -17.28
C MET A 1 -4.43 -49.16 -16.34
N LYS A 2 -4.36 -49.32 -15.00
CA LYS A 2 -4.88 -48.32 -14.03
C LYS A 2 -3.80 -47.62 -13.18
N ALA A 3 -2.59 -48.19 -13.11
CA ALA A 3 -1.49 -47.65 -12.29
C ALA A 3 -0.83 -46.40 -12.90
N GLN A 4 -0.73 -46.30 -14.23
CA GLN A 4 -0.17 -45.12 -14.91
C GLN A 4 -1.02 -43.87 -14.71
N SER A 5 -2.35 -44.00 -14.66
CA SER A 5 -3.26 -42.87 -14.47
C SER A 5 -3.01 -42.20 -13.10
N ILE A 6 -2.96 -42.98 -12.02
CA ILE A 6 -2.75 -42.47 -10.64
C ILE A 6 -1.40 -41.74 -10.51
N SER A 7 -0.35 -42.25 -11.17
CA SER A 7 0.96 -41.60 -11.20
C SER A 7 0.92 -40.22 -11.87
N HIS A 8 0.16 -40.05 -12.96
CA HIS A 8 0.02 -38.75 -13.65
C HIS A 8 -0.78 -37.74 -12.83
N TRP A 9 -1.80 -38.18 -12.10
CA TRP A 9 -2.56 -37.33 -11.17
C TRP A 9 -1.69 -36.84 -10.01
N LEU A 10 -0.88 -37.71 -9.41
CA LEU A 10 0.03 -37.35 -8.32
C LEU A 10 1.14 -36.38 -8.78
N LEU A 11 1.72 -36.61 -9.96
CA LEU A 11 2.68 -35.69 -10.58
C LEU A 11 2.06 -34.32 -10.91
N GLY A 12 0.83 -34.31 -11.42
CA GLY A 12 0.08 -33.08 -11.68
C GLY A 12 -0.17 -32.27 -10.40
N MET A 13 -0.60 -32.91 -9.32
CA MET A 13 -0.82 -32.26 -8.02
C MET A 13 0.47 -31.71 -7.42
N ALA A 14 1.57 -32.47 -7.50
CA ALA A 14 2.88 -32.02 -7.02
C ALA A 14 3.41 -30.80 -7.79
N LEU A 15 3.23 -30.77 -9.12
CA LEU A 15 3.60 -29.63 -9.96
C LEU A 15 2.77 -28.38 -9.66
N VAL A 16 1.46 -28.53 -9.42
CA VAL A 16 0.57 -27.43 -9.04
C VAL A 16 0.96 -26.86 -7.68
N LEU A 17 1.21 -27.72 -6.68
CA LEU A 17 1.64 -27.30 -5.35
C LEU A 17 2.99 -26.57 -5.36
N CYS A 18 3.99 -27.08 -6.10
CA CYS A 18 5.28 -26.39 -6.27
C CYS A 18 5.13 -25.04 -6.99
N SER A 19 4.23 -24.95 -7.97
CA SER A 19 3.97 -23.71 -8.71
C SER A 19 3.27 -22.66 -7.85
N ALA A 20 2.36 -23.07 -6.96
CA ALA A 20 1.71 -22.18 -6.01
C ALA A 20 2.71 -21.68 -4.95
N HIS A 21 3.56 -22.58 -4.41
CA HIS A 21 4.59 -22.23 -3.44
C HIS A 21 5.63 -21.25 -4.01
N THR A 22 6.09 -21.45 -5.25
CA THR A 22 7.02 -20.52 -5.90
C THR A 22 6.40 -19.15 -6.22
N ARG A 23 5.08 -19.08 -6.41
CA ARG A 23 4.35 -17.81 -6.58
C ARG A 23 4.15 -17.07 -5.26
N SER A 24 3.89 -17.75 -4.13
CA SER A 24 3.82 -17.07 -2.83
C SER A 24 5.20 -16.59 -2.37
N LEU A 25 6.26 -17.36 -2.64
CA LEU A 25 7.66 -16.98 -2.37
C LEU A 25 8.14 -15.73 -3.14
N ARG A 26 7.45 -15.33 -4.21
CA ARG A 26 7.73 -14.08 -4.95
C ARG A 26 6.89 -12.89 -4.49
N ARG A 27 5.90 -13.09 -3.62
CA ARG A 27 5.11 -11.99 -3.07
C ARG A 27 5.77 -11.48 -1.80
N CYS A 28 6.11 -10.19 -1.79
CA CYS A 28 6.43 -9.52 -0.55
C CYS A 28 5.14 -9.24 0.22
N LEU A 29 4.79 -10.12 1.14
CA LEU A 29 3.65 -9.95 2.02
C LEU A 29 4.11 -9.14 3.23
N ILE A 30 3.43 -8.02 3.49
CA ILE A 30 3.65 -7.23 4.70
C ILE A 30 2.39 -7.30 5.55
N SER A 31 2.57 -7.45 6.86
CA SER A 31 1.49 -7.23 7.80
C SER A 31 1.49 -5.76 8.23
N VAL A 32 0.33 -5.13 8.14
CA VAL A 32 0.12 -3.79 8.68
C VAL A 32 -0.53 -3.94 10.04
N ASP A 33 0.01 -3.28 11.07
CA ASP A 33 -0.75 -3.10 12.32
C ASP A 33 -1.86 -2.08 12.08
N ARG A 34 -2.89 -2.54 11.39
CA ARG A 34 -4.08 -1.79 11.01
C ARG A 34 -4.80 -1.27 12.25
N SER A 35 -4.76 -2.03 13.35
CA SER A 35 -5.42 -1.66 14.60
C SER A 35 -4.89 -0.36 15.19
N LEU A 36 -3.59 -0.08 15.01
CA LEU A 36 -2.96 1.15 15.45
C LEU A 36 -3.31 2.32 14.53
N ILE A 37 -3.21 2.13 13.22
CA ILE A 37 -3.47 3.17 12.23
C ILE A 37 -4.95 3.58 12.23
N GLU A 38 -5.87 2.61 12.30
CA GLU A 38 -7.31 2.85 12.34
C GLU A 38 -7.77 3.60 13.58
N LYS A 39 -7.10 3.44 14.72
CA LYS A 39 -7.41 4.21 15.93
C LYS A 39 -7.01 5.68 15.77
N SER A 40 -5.94 5.95 15.03
CA SER A 40 -5.43 7.29 14.79
C SER A 40 -6.21 8.06 13.71
N ILE A 41 -6.79 7.36 12.73
CA ILE A 41 -7.46 7.98 11.57
C ILE A 41 -8.67 8.85 11.93
N PRO A 42 -9.63 8.43 12.78
CA PRO A 42 -10.83 9.23 13.05
C PRO A 42 -10.52 10.63 13.58
N GLU A 43 -9.54 10.73 14.46
CA GLU A 43 -9.12 12.01 15.06
C GLU A 43 -8.45 12.91 14.02
N VAL A 44 -7.54 12.34 13.22
CA VAL A 44 -6.92 13.03 12.07
C VAL A 44 -8.00 13.48 11.09
N LYS A 45 -8.89 12.58 10.67
CA LYS A 45 -9.93 12.85 9.67
C LYS A 45 -10.90 13.94 10.12
N ARG A 46 -11.32 13.95 11.39
CA ARG A 46 -12.20 14.99 11.95
C ARG A 46 -11.61 16.39 11.82
N VAL A 47 -10.32 16.53 12.12
CA VAL A 47 -9.64 17.83 12.08
C VAL A 47 -9.26 18.21 10.65
N LEU A 48 -8.81 17.25 9.83
CA LEU A 48 -8.28 17.54 8.51
C LEU A 48 -9.37 17.71 7.43
N GLN A 49 -10.48 16.96 7.48
CA GLN A 49 -11.54 17.09 6.47
C GLN A 49 -12.28 18.43 6.52
N THR A 50 -12.32 19.08 7.69
CA THR A 50 -12.89 20.43 7.80
C THR A 50 -11.99 21.49 7.17
N LYS A 51 -10.68 21.22 7.07
CA LYS A 51 -9.65 22.08 6.47
C LYS A 51 -9.46 21.80 4.96
N ASP A 52 -10.01 20.71 4.41
CA ASP A 52 -9.87 20.37 2.98
C ASP A 52 -10.77 21.24 2.10
N THR A 53 -10.13 22.14 1.35
CA THR A 53 -10.77 23.04 0.38
C THR A 53 -10.93 22.42 -1.02
N PHE A 54 -10.30 21.28 -1.31
CA PHE A 54 -10.21 20.66 -2.64
C PHE A 54 -11.03 19.36 -2.72
N ARG A 55 -12.32 19.44 -2.39
CA ARG A 55 -13.24 18.28 -2.33
C ARG A 55 -13.44 17.53 -3.65
N ASN A 56 -13.25 18.20 -4.78
CA ASN A 56 -13.46 17.61 -6.12
C ASN A 56 -12.21 16.93 -6.68
N VAL A 57 -11.09 16.98 -5.95
CA VAL A 57 -9.85 16.31 -6.31
C VAL A 57 -9.71 15.07 -5.43
N THR A 58 -9.12 14.01 -5.95
CA THR A 58 -8.71 12.84 -5.17
C THR A 58 -7.30 12.48 -5.59
N ILE A 59 -6.33 12.72 -4.71
CA ILE A 59 -4.89 12.57 -5.03
C ILE A 59 -4.61 11.09 -5.33
N LEU A 60 -5.14 10.20 -4.49
CA LEU A 60 -4.93 8.75 -4.57
C LEU A 60 -5.91 8.03 -5.50
N SER A 61 -6.67 8.76 -6.33
CA SER A 61 -7.69 8.18 -7.25
C SER A 61 -7.17 7.04 -8.12
N THR A 62 -5.89 7.05 -8.46
CA THR A 62 -5.30 5.99 -9.29
C THR A 62 -5.25 4.63 -8.57
N LEU A 63 -5.22 4.61 -7.22
CA LEU A 63 -5.28 3.36 -6.46
C LEU A 63 -6.59 2.60 -6.66
N GLU A 64 -7.70 3.30 -6.89
CA GLU A 64 -8.99 2.67 -7.17
C GLU A 64 -8.97 1.87 -8.48
N ASN A 65 -8.10 2.25 -9.43
CA ASN A 65 -7.89 1.54 -10.68
C ASN A 65 -6.84 0.41 -10.56
N LEU A 66 -6.07 0.38 -9.47
CA LEU A 66 -5.00 -0.60 -9.22
C LEU A 66 -5.42 -1.76 -8.30
N LYS A 67 -6.73 -2.02 -8.15
CA LYS A 67 -7.23 -3.10 -7.27
C LYS A 67 -6.83 -4.51 -7.70
N SER A 68 -6.47 -4.70 -8.98
CA SER A 68 -6.06 -5.99 -9.55
C SER A 68 -4.73 -5.85 -10.27
N ILE A 69 -3.74 -5.24 -9.62
CA ILE A 69 -2.38 -5.10 -10.15
C ILE A 69 -1.62 -6.43 -10.03
N LYS A 70 -0.57 -6.60 -10.83
CA LYS A 70 0.25 -7.81 -10.76
C LYS A 70 0.89 -7.93 -9.37
N PRO A 71 0.98 -9.13 -8.77
CA PRO A 71 1.55 -9.30 -7.44
C PRO A 71 2.98 -8.75 -7.27
N VAL A 72 3.77 -8.74 -8.34
CA VAL A 72 5.13 -8.17 -8.34
C VAL A 72 5.12 -6.64 -8.21
N ASP A 73 4.08 -5.99 -8.74
CA ASP A 73 3.94 -4.54 -8.74
C ASP A 73 3.42 -4.01 -7.41
N VAL A 74 2.68 -4.85 -6.65
CA VAL A 74 2.15 -4.50 -5.32
C VAL A 74 3.28 -4.00 -4.41
N CYS A 75 4.38 -4.76 -4.28
CA CYS A 75 5.50 -4.33 -3.44
C CYS A 75 6.07 -2.97 -3.87
N CYS A 76 6.24 -2.78 -5.18
CA CYS A 76 6.78 -1.54 -5.73
C CYS A 76 5.88 -0.34 -5.42
N VAL A 77 4.57 -0.44 -5.73
CA VAL A 77 3.61 0.64 -5.49
C VAL A 77 3.55 0.97 -4.01
N THR A 78 3.49 -0.04 -3.13
CA THR A 78 3.53 0.17 -1.69
C THR A 78 4.80 0.91 -1.25
N SER A 79 5.97 0.47 -1.71
CA SER A 79 7.23 1.12 -1.36
C SER A 79 7.27 2.59 -1.81
N HIS A 80 6.80 2.87 -3.02
CA HIS A 80 6.76 4.23 -3.53
C HIS A 80 5.77 5.09 -2.74
N LEU A 81 4.61 4.57 -2.37
CA LEU A 81 3.62 5.32 -1.60
C LEU A 81 4.10 5.58 -0.17
N LEU A 82 4.71 4.60 0.50
CA LEU A 82 5.32 4.85 1.82
C LEU A 82 6.41 5.92 1.75
N THR A 83 7.22 5.91 0.69
CA THR A 83 8.23 6.94 0.43
C THR A 83 7.59 8.31 0.19
N PHE A 84 6.55 8.37 -0.63
CA PHE A 84 5.75 9.58 -0.87
C PHE A 84 5.19 10.16 0.43
N TYR A 85 4.58 9.33 1.28
CA TYR A 85 4.04 9.77 2.56
C TYR A 85 5.15 10.29 3.48
N ARG A 86 6.29 9.61 3.55
CA ARG A 86 7.45 10.01 4.36
C ARG A 86 8.07 11.33 3.89
N ASP A 87 8.37 11.43 2.61
CA ASP A 87 9.23 12.51 2.07
C ASP A 87 8.44 13.76 1.67
N ARG A 88 7.11 13.62 1.48
CA ARG A 88 6.20 14.70 1.07
C ARG A 88 5.14 14.91 2.13
N VAL A 89 4.20 13.99 2.28
CA VAL A 89 2.97 14.22 3.08
C VAL A 89 3.27 14.57 4.54
N PHE A 90 4.04 13.74 5.27
CA PHE A 90 4.35 14.01 6.67
C PHE A 90 5.27 15.22 6.87
N LYS A 91 6.07 15.56 5.86
CA LYS A 91 7.02 16.68 5.89
C LYS A 91 6.35 18.02 5.61
N ASP A 92 5.44 18.05 4.64
CA ASP A 92 4.77 19.25 4.16
C ASP A 92 3.57 19.61 5.05
N HIS A 93 3.03 18.65 5.81
CA HIS A 93 1.91 18.90 6.72
C HIS A 93 2.32 19.74 7.93
N GLN A 94 1.56 20.81 8.18
CA GLN A 94 1.67 21.64 9.37
C GLN A 94 0.45 21.46 10.27
N GLU A 95 0.64 20.92 11.48
CA GLU A 95 -0.42 20.80 12.49
C GLU A 95 -0.01 21.51 13.77
N THR A 96 -0.96 22.23 14.35
CA THR A 96 -0.77 22.98 15.59
C THR A 96 -1.33 22.22 16.80
N SER A 97 -2.28 21.30 16.57
CA SER A 97 -2.81 20.42 17.61
C SER A 97 -1.80 19.34 17.99
N LEU A 98 -1.29 19.40 19.22
CA LEU A 98 -0.39 18.38 19.78
C LEU A 98 -1.04 16.98 19.80
N GLU A 99 -2.36 16.89 19.94
CA GLU A 99 -3.08 15.62 19.91
C GLU A 99 -3.04 15.00 18.51
N VAL A 100 -3.37 15.78 17.47
CA VAL A 100 -3.35 15.32 16.08
C VAL A 100 -1.92 15.00 15.65
N MET A 101 -0.93 15.81 16.03
CA MET A 101 0.49 15.52 15.76
C MET A 101 0.95 14.17 16.32
N ARG A 102 0.48 13.78 17.53
CA ARG A 102 0.79 12.47 18.11
C ARG A 102 0.20 11.34 17.28
N GLN A 103 -1.04 11.50 16.80
CA GLN A 103 -1.68 10.50 15.94
C GLN A 103 -0.97 10.38 14.59
N ILE A 104 -0.60 11.50 13.97
CA ILE A 104 0.19 11.50 12.72
C ILE A 104 1.55 10.83 12.95
N SER A 105 2.21 11.11 14.07
CA SER A 105 3.48 10.46 14.43
C SER A 105 3.33 8.95 14.62
N SER A 106 2.22 8.49 15.21
CA SER A 106 1.89 7.06 15.33
C SER A 106 1.79 6.41 13.95
N ILE A 107 1.03 7.03 13.03
CA ILE A 107 0.88 6.56 11.64
C ILE A 107 2.22 6.53 10.91
N ALA A 108 3.03 7.60 11.01
CA ALA A 108 4.33 7.68 10.37
C ALA A 108 5.29 6.57 10.86
N ASN A 109 5.25 6.21 12.15
CA ASN A 109 6.03 5.10 12.68
C ASN A 109 5.57 3.74 12.14
N SER A 110 4.25 3.52 12.01
CA SER A 110 3.73 2.33 11.36
C SER A 110 4.19 2.24 9.89
N PHE A 111 4.21 3.38 9.18
CA PHE A 111 4.67 3.44 7.80
C PHE A 111 6.16 3.15 7.68
N LEU A 112 6.97 3.66 8.61
CA LEU A 112 8.40 3.34 8.69
C LEU A 112 8.65 1.84 8.92
N TYR A 113 7.85 1.19 9.78
CA TYR A 113 7.95 -0.26 10.01
C TYR A 113 7.62 -1.05 8.74
N MET A 114 6.55 -0.67 8.03
CA MET A 114 6.20 -1.28 6.73
C MET A 114 7.32 -1.10 5.71
N GLN A 115 7.91 0.10 5.63
CA GLN A 115 8.99 0.39 4.70
C GLN A 115 10.22 -0.49 4.95
N LYS A 116 10.64 -0.63 6.21
CA LYS A 116 11.74 -1.53 6.60
C LYS A 116 11.48 -2.99 6.22
N THR A 117 10.23 -3.43 6.30
CA THR A 117 9.84 -4.78 5.88
C THR A 117 9.98 -4.94 4.36
N LEU A 118 9.54 -3.95 3.58
CA LEU A 118 9.67 -3.98 2.12
C LEU A 118 11.11 -3.88 1.63
N GLU A 119 11.97 -3.12 2.32
CA GLU A 119 13.40 -3.03 2.01
C GLU A 119 14.07 -4.41 2.02
N GLN A 120 13.65 -5.31 2.91
CA GLN A 120 14.14 -6.69 2.91
C GLN A 120 13.75 -7.43 1.62
N CYS A 121 12.54 -7.22 1.10
CA CYS A 121 12.11 -7.81 -0.17
C CYS A 121 12.84 -7.19 -1.38
N GLN A 122 13.16 -5.90 -1.33
CA GLN A 122 13.93 -5.22 -2.37
C GLN A 122 15.35 -5.78 -2.50
N VAL A 123 16.03 -6.06 -1.39
CA VAL A 123 17.36 -6.70 -1.38
C VAL A 123 17.33 -8.04 -2.12
N HIS A 124 16.21 -8.76 -2.09
CA HIS A 124 16.03 -10.03 -2.79
C HIS A 124 15.50 -9.87 -4.23
N ASN A 125 15.47 -8.65 -4.80
CA ASN A 125 14.91 -8.32 -6.11
C ASN A 125 13.45 -8.76 -6.30
N GLN A 126 12.67 -8.80 -5.22
CA GLN A 126 11.26 -9.25 -5.24
C GLN A 126 10.27 -8.11 -5.52
N CYS A 127 10.75 -6.87 -5.64
CA CYS A 127 9.91 -5.68 -5.83
C CYS A 127 10.24 -4.99 -7.15
N GLN A 128 9.76 -5.58 -8.25
CA GLN A 128 9.90 -5.01 -9.58
C GLN A 128 8.69 -4.12 -9.91
N CYS A 129 8.93 -3.03 -10.63
CA CYS A 129 7.87 -2.12 -11.07
C CYS A 129 7.63 -2.31 -12.57
N SER A 130 6.42 -2.67 -12.96
CA SER A 130 5.96 -2.52 -14.34
C SER A 130 5.75 -1.05 -14.70
N GLN A 131 5.70 -0.75 -15.99
CA GLN A 131 5.40 0.60 -16.47
C GLN A 131 4.04 1.11 -15.97
N GLU A 132 3.06 0.21 -15.83
CA GLU A 132 1.73 0.53 -15.30
C GLU A 132 1.82 1.00 -13.84
N ALA A 133 2.54 0.24 -13.00
CA ALA A 133 2.78 0.60 -11.60
C ALA A 133 3.54 1.93 -11.46
N THR A 134 4.57 2.12 -12.28
CA THR A 134 5.36 3.37 -12.30
C THR A 134 4.51 4.56 -12.74
N ASN A 135 3.71 4.41 -13.79
CA ASN A 135 2.84 5.48 -14.28
C ASN A 135 1.78 5.84 -13.25
N ALA A 136 1.17 4.84 -12.62
CA ALA A 136 0.16 5.07 -11.60
C ALA A 136 0.71 5.80 -10.37
N THR A 137 1.90 5.40 -9.92
CA THR A 137 2.64 6.12 -8.85
C THR A 137 2.91 7.56 -9.27
N ARG A 138 3.34 7.78 -10.53
CA ARG A 138 3.62 9.11 -11.06
C ARG A 138 2.38 10.00 -11.08
N THR A 139 1.25 9.49 -11.54
CA THR A 139 -0.02 10.23 -11.54
C THR A 139 -0.39 10.71 -10.14
N ILE A 140 -0.15 9.89 -9.10
CA ILE A 140 -0.39 10.29 -7.71
C ILE A 140 0.50 11.48 -7.30
N LEU A 141 1.78 11.44 -7.67
CA LEU A 141 2.71 12.55 -7.43
C LEU A 141 2.30 13.81 -8.21
N ASP A 142 1.93 13.66 -9.47
CA ASP A 142 1.48 14.76 -10.33
C ASP A 142 0.17 15.39 -9.81
N ASN A 143 -0.73 14.58 -9.22
CA ASN A 143 -1.94 15.08 -8.56
C ASN A 143 -1.62 15.86 -7.28
N TYR A 144 -0.63 15.41 -6.51
CA TYR A 144 -0.17 16.12 -5.32
C TYR A 144 0.44 17.48 -5.69
N ASP A 145 1.26 17.52 -6.74
CA ASP A 145 1.97 18.73 -7.19
C ASP A 145 1.06 19.78 -7.84
N GLN A 146 -0.19 19.44 -8.15
CA GLN A 146 -1.21 20.39 -8.61
C GLN A 146 -1.78 21.27 -7.48
N LEU A 147 -1.52 20.91 -6.22
CA LEU A 147 -1.99 21.63 -5.04
C LEU A 147 -0.83 22.32 -4.32
N GLU A 148 -1.15 23.31 -3.50
CA GLU A 148 -0.17 23.88 -2.57
C GLU A 148 0.26 22.81 -1.55
N ALA A 149 1.56 22.74 -1.21
CA ALA A 149 2.16 21.63 -0.48
C ALA A 149 1.44 21.30 0.84
N SER A 150 1.13 22.30 1.68
CA SER A 150 0.42 22.06 2.95
C SER A 150 -1.00 21.54 2.70
N SER A 151 -1.69 22.06 1.69
CA SER A 151 -3.03 21.62 1.29
C SER A 151 -3.03 20.20 0.71
N ALA A 152 -2.02 19.88 -0.11
CA ALA A 152 -1.82 18.56 -0.69
C ALA A 152 -1.54 17.51 0.41
N ALA A 153 -0.68 17.85 1.36
CA ALA A 153 -0.36 17.00 2.51
C ALA A 153 -1.58 16.73 3.38
N LEU A 154 -2.33 17.79 3.73
CA LEU A 154 -3.59 17.68 4.46
C LEU A 154 -4.56 16.72 3.77
N LYS A 155 -4.69 16.87 2.44
CA LYS A 155 -5.58 16.05 1.64
C LYS A 155 -5.15 14.60 1.57
N SER A 156 -3.87 14.32 1.33
CA SER A 156 -3.34 12.95 1.33
C SER A 156 -3.51 12.27 2.69
N LEU A 157 -3.35 12.97 3.81
CA LEU A 157 -3.66 12.43 5.13
C LEU A 157 -5.16 12.09 5.29
N GLY A 158 -6.05 12.90 4.70
CA GLY A 158 -7.48 12.63 4.67
C GLY A 158 -7.89 11.43 3.80
N GLU A 159 -7.03 11.03 2.87
CA GLU A 159 -7.22 9.90 1.94
C GLU A 159 -6.46 8.62 2.40
N LEU A 160 -5.97 8.59 3.65
CA LEU A 160 -5.28 7.42 4.20
C LEU A 160 -6.13 6.13 4.17
N ASP A 161 -7.45 6.26 4.27
CA ASP A 161 -8.38 5.13 4.15
C ASP A 161 -8.30 4.48 2.75
N ILE A 162 -8.20 5.27 1.69
CA ILE A 162 -8.02 4.77 0.31
C ILE A 162 -6.73 3.92 0.22
N PHE A 163 -5.62 4.44 0.77
CA PHE A 163 -4.36 3.70 0.74
C PHE A 163 -4.42 2.41 1.55
N LEU A 164 -4.98 2.44 2.76
CA LEU A 164 -5.06 1.27 3.62
C LEU A 164 -6.00 0.20 3.03
N THR A 165 -7.14 0.59 2.46
CA THR A 165 -8.00 -0.34 1.74
C THR A 165 -7.26 -0.98 0.57
N TRP A 166 -6.48 -0.22 -0.19
CA TRP A 166 -5.68 -0.77 -1.28
C TRP A 166 -4.61 -1.76 -0.77
N ILE A 167 -3.96 -1.48 0.37
CA ILE A 167 -3.02 -2.41 1.01
C ILE A 167 -3.72 -3.70 1.42
N ASP A 168 -4.90 -3.61 2.05
CA ASP A 168 -5.65 -4.78 2.47
C ASP A 168 -6.04 -5.68 1.28
N GLU A 169 -6.50 -5.07 0.18
CA GLU A 169 -6.88 -5.78 -1.04
C GLU A 169 -5.68 -6.48 -1.72
N ASN A 170 -4.45 -6.00 -1.53
CA ASN A 170 -3.28 -6.45 -2.29
C ASN A 170 -2.20 -7.20 -1.49
N HIS A 171 -2.12 -7.01 -0.16
CA HIS A 171 -1.12 -7.65 0.70
C HIS A 171 -1.69 -8.74 1.62
N GLN A 172 -3.00 -8.81 1.85
CA GLN A 172 -3.57 -9.94 2.58
C GLN A 172 -3.51 -11.19 1.69
N GLU A 173 -3.04 -12.31 2.23
CA GLU A 173 -3.41 -13.59 1.63
C GLU A 173 -4.92 -13.71 1.76
N THR A 174 -5.63 -13.91 0.64
CA THR A 174 -6.97 -14.47 0.73
C THR A 174 -6.83 -15.76 1.51
N SER A 175 -7.19 -15.73 2.80
CA SER A 175 -7.38 -16.91 3.62
C SER A 175 -8.50 -17.71 2.97
N THR A 176 -8.15 -18.51 1.96
CA THR A 176 -9.02 -19.53 1.45
C THR A 176 -9.15 -20.56 2.56
N ALA A 177 -10.35 -20.55 3.16
CA ALA A 177 -11.01 -21.57 3.98
C ALA A 177 -10.24 -22.88 4.25
#